data_AF-A0A662YGA0-F1
#
_entry.id   AF-A0A662YGA0-F1
#
_cell.length_a   1.000
_cell.length_b   1.000
_cell.length_c   1.000
_cell.angle_alpha   90.00
_cell.angle_beta   90.00
_cell.angle_gamma   90.00
#
_symmetry.space_group_name_H-M   'P 1'
#
loop_
_entity.id
_entity.type
_entity.pdbx_description
1 polymer ?
#
loop_
_entity_poly.entity_id
_entity_poly.type
_entity_poly.pdbx_seq_one_letter_code
_entity_poly.pdbx_strand_id
1 'polypeptide(L)'
;MGTKRRNAAEPSAGFSAVSTERPPPLKAPRTALDSAPSSAASRFGFGFKGPSLTKLPPPAAASRTNHAAPPVRLGAESARPLPISIDLDLHVRDSFAGSFSSETLASLDELLAFRHKTNKFAVKARKEERIAYIKRLKAALRDVAGKAQEFSTTAATMDSKITSEKATLERRIAVLQEAARSKEQADREVGQLRDQNEELKKLVTRLHASEQEATCRNATLQDDSALLQQQLQEARKLQDQMKLDLATQKTRLADQTQHFESEKSELERFYQKKALEEDLHKQKEVDRLQDELSKARAETSAALQELSALKDKAVASAEELNRERERRTKSEMEKCTLEAKNQALDARVNSAMSEAVELKDKFKQKDEEVSNLVKSLTEIQKFNASASSKVDTEKKELTEKIEKLQASNRDLERKEATSNTTIRDLRKQLEVCRLAGDRFALDLPLTID
;
A
#
# COMPACT_ATOMS: atom_id res chain seq x y z
N MET A 1 -45.93 19.07 0.68
CA MET A 1 -45.71 19.98 -0.47
C MET A 1 -44.83 19.26 -1.49
N GLY A 2 -45.17 19.28 -2.78
CA GLY A 2 -44.29 18.83 -3.88
C GLY A 2 -44.11 17.31 -4.05
N THR A 3 -44.70 16.72 -5.10
CA THR A 3 -44.60 15.29 -5.43
C THR A 3 -44.01 15.04 -6.82
N LYS A 4 -43.45 13.83 -7.02
CA LYS A 4 -43.22 13.01 -8.26
C LYS A 4 -41.74 12.68 -8.50
N ARG A 5 -41.30 11.40 -8.61
CA ARG A 5 -41.65 10.29 -9.56
C ARG A 5 -41.26 10.65 -11.01
N ARG A 6 -40.58 9.87 -11.87
CA ARG A 6 -40.22 8.43 -12.07
C ARG A 6 -38.73 8.35 -12.54
N ASN A 7 -37.99 7.26 -12.77
CA ASN A 7 -37.97 5.78 -12.54
C ASN A 7 -36.45 5.39 -12.58
N ALA A 8 -35.88 4.23 -12.19
CA ALA A 8 -36.25 2.81 -12.09
C ALA A 8 -36.14 1.96 -13.39
N ALA A 9 -34.98 1.34 -13.60
CA ALA A 9 -34.78 0.00 -14.21
C ALA A 9 -33.31 -0.49 -14.07
N GLU A 10 -33.05 -1.44 -13.16
CA GLU A 10 -31.98 -2.44 -13.35
C GLU A 10 -32.60 -3.66 -14.09
N PRO A 11 -31.80 -4.56 -14.68
CA PRO A 11 -31.40 -5.73 -13.88
C PRO A 11 -30.00 -6.31 -14.15
N SER A 12 -29.38 -6.77 -13.06
CA SER A 12 -28.79 -8.11 -12.88
C SER A 12 -27.63 -8.64 -13.77
N ALA A 13 -26.57 -9.03 -13.06
CA ALA A 13 -25.68 -10.20 -13.28
C ALA A 13 -24.64 -10.20 -14.43
N GLY A 14 -23.46 -10.75 -14.09
CA GLY A 14 -22.59 -11.44 -15.06
C GLY A 14 -21.12 -10.99 -15.07
N PHE A 15 -20.28 -11.57 -14.21
CA PHE A 15 -18.84 -11.58 -14.44
C PHE A 15 -18.51 -12.49 -15.64
N SER A 16 -17.79 -11.99 -16.64
CA SER A 16 -16.67 -12.70 -17.29
C SER A 16 -15.93 -11.81 -18.27
N ALA A 17 -14.62 -12.00 -18.36
CA ALA A 17 -13.78 -11.37 -19.37
C ALA A 17 -13.95 -12.05 -20.74
N VAL A 18 -13.69 -11.32 -21.82
CA VAL A 18 -12.85 -11.75 -22.96
C VAL A 18 -12.68 -10.57 -23.93
N SER A 19 -11.44 -10.35 -24.39
CA SER A 19 -11.12 -9.37 -25.43
C SER A 19 -11.21 -9.99 -26.82
N THR A 20 -11.85 -9.27 -27.74
CA THR A 20 -11.73 -9.37 -29.20
C THR A 20 -11.43 -7.95 -29.70
N GLU A 21 -10.65 -7.69 -30.76
CA GLU A 21 -10.35 -8.52 -31.93
C GLU A 21 -9.00 -8.07 -32.58
N ARG A 22 -8.24 -8.98 -33.19
CA ARG A 22 -7.08 -8.66 -34.06
C ARG A 22 -6.96 -9.72 -35.17
N PRO A 23 -6.76 -9.34 -36.45
CA PRO A 23 -6.66 -10.29 -37.57
C PRO A 23 -5.29 -11.03 -37.63
N PRO A 24 -5.18 -12.13 -38.40
CA PRO A 24 -4.30 -13.26 -38.03
C PRO A 24 -2.98 -13.36 -38.82
N PRO A 25 -1.99 -14.13 -38.30
CA PRO A 25 -0.90 -14.69 -39.08
C PRO A 25 -1.22 -16.10 -39.63
N LEU A 26 -0.66 -16.46 -40.79
CA LEU A 26 -0.87 -17.76 -41.44
C LEU A 26 0.13 -18.84 -40.96
N LYS A 27 -0.44 -19.96 -40.49
CA LYS A 27 -0.02 -21.37 -40.67
C LYS A 27 1.46 -21.76 -40.43
N ALA A 28 1.67 -22.48 -39.33
CA ALA A 28 2.66 -23.57 -39.24
C ALA A 28 2.19 -24.83 -40.03
N PRO A 29 2.99 -25.91 -40.15
CA PRO A 29 2.96 -26.96 -39.11
C PRO A 29 4.32 -27.65 -38.84
N ARG A 30 4.74 -27.82 -37.57
CA ARG A 30 4.68 -29.06 -36.72
C ARG A 30 5.91 -30.00 -36.83
N THR A 31 6.75 -30.08 -35.78
CA THR A 31 6.78 -31.09 -34.66
C THR A 31 7.22 -32.50 -35.11
N ALA A 32 8.01 -33.27 -34.36
CA ALA A 32 8.04 -33.38 -32.88
C ALA A 32 9.34 -34.03 -32.35
N LEU A 33 9.63 -33.83 -31.04
CA LEU A 33 10.20 -34.76 -30.03
C LEU A 33 11.51 -35.55 -30.35
N ASP A 34 12.41 -35.88 -29.41
CA ASP A 34 12.54 -35.55 -27.98
C ASP A 34 13.97 -35.86 -27.48
N SER A 35 14.28 -35.47 -26.24
CA SER A 35 15.34 -36.04 -25.38
C SER A 35 16.84 -35.86 -25.73
N ALA A 36 17.65 -35.79 -24.67
CA ALA A 36 19.12 -35.73 -24.64
C ALA A 36 19.62 -36.82 -23.65
N PRO A 37 20.92 -36.89 -23.29
CA PRO A 37 22.16 -36.92 -24.09
C PRO A 37 22.94 -38.24 -23.84
N SER A 38 24.11 -38.45 -24.47
CA SER A 38 25.37 -38.99 -23.86
C SER A 38 26.37 -39.54 -24.90
N SER A 39 27.64 -39.57 -24.51
CA SER A 39 28.83 -40.05 -25.23
C SER A 39 28.88 -41.56 -25.46
N ALA A 40 29.45 -42.03 -26.59
CA ALA A 40 30.49 -43.08 -26.63
C ALA A 40 31.11 -43.37 -28.02
N ALA A 41 32.44 -43.36 -28.05
CA ALA A 41 33.43 -44.13 -28.82
C ALA A 41 33.09 -45.02 -30.05
N SER A 42 34.01 -44.98 -31.05
CA SER A 42 34.53 -46.10 -31.89
C SER A 42 33.58 -46.76 -32.91
N ARG A 43 33.96 -47.10 -34.17
CA ARG A 43 35.28 -47.35 -34.78
C ARG A 43 35.14 -47.64 -36.31
N PHE A 44 36.22 -47.40 -37.07
CA PHE A 44 36.62 -47.99 -38.37
C PHE A 44 35.76 -47.87 -39.66
N GLY A 45 36.42 -47.43 -40.74
CA GLY A 45 36.27 -48.11 -42.05
C GLY A 45 36.44 -47.27 -43.33
N PHE A 46 37.67 -47.06 -43.80
CA PHE A 46 38.07 -46.62 -45.16
C PHE A 46 37.51 -45.26 -45.70
N GLY A 47 38.25 -44.40 -46.41
CA GLY A 47 39.66 -44.44 -46.79
C GLY A 47 39.90 -43.92 -48.21
N PHE A 48 40.27 -42.65 -48.39
CA PHE A 48 40.97 -42.20 -49.60
C PHE A 48 41.94 -41.06 -49.32
N LYS A 49 43.01 -40.96 -50.13
CA LYS A 49 44.20 -40.13 -49.87
C LYS A 49 44.18 -38.86 -50.73
N GLY A 50 44.52 -37.72 -50.13
CA GLY A 50 44.98 -36.51 -50.82
C GLY A 50 46.33 -36.08 -50.22
N PRO A 51 47.37 -35.79 -51.02
CA PRO A 51 48.71 -35.52 -50.49
C PRO A 51 48.83 -34.11 -49.89
N SER A 52 49.50 -34.04 -48.75
CA SER A 52 49.86 -32.82 -48.01
C SER A 52 51.26 -32.31 -48.38
N LEU A 53 51.41 -31.01 -48.63
CA LEU A 53 52.67 -30.25 -48.48
C LEU A 53 52.32 -28.82 -48.04
N THR A 54 52.38 -28.50 -46.74
CA THR A 54 53.52 -27.93 -45.98
C THR A 54 53.97 -26.51 -46.37
N LYS A 55 53.62 -25.56 -45.48
CA LYS A 55 54.42 -24.42 -44.98
C LYS A 55 55.38 -23.71 -45.95
N LEU A 56 55.07 -22.44 -46.26
CA LEU A 56 56.03 -21.44 -46.73
C LEU A 56 56.43 -20.49 -45.58
N PRO A 57 57.74 -20.28 -45.31
CA PRO A 57 58.26 -19.27 -44.39
C PRO A 57 58.94 -18.11 -45.23
N PRO A 58 59.77 -17.19 -44.69
CA PRO A 58 59.58 -15.74 -44.88
C PRO A 58 60.49 -15.11 -45.96
N PRO A 59 60.38 -13.80 -46.27
CA PRO A 59 61.10 -13.19 -47.38
C PRO A 59 62.61 -13.06 -47.12
N ALA A 60 63.41 -13.34 -48.15
CA ALA A 60 64.86 -13.18 -48.13
C ALA A 60 65.33 -12.17 -49.20
N ALA A 61 66.35 -11.40 -48.83
CA ALA A 61 66.88 -10.27 -49.59
C ALA A 61 67.33 -10.61 -51.02
N ALA A 62 67.12 -9.66 -51.94
CA ALA A 62 67.70 -9.70 -53.28
C ALA A 62 69.21 -9.42 -53.25
N SER A 63 70.02 -10.47 -53.13
CA SER A 63 71.46 -10.39 -53.38
C SER A 63 71.73 -10.14 -54.87
N ARG A 64 72.41 -9.03 -55.16
CA ARG A 64 73.00 -8.77 -56.48
C ARG A 64 74.17 -9.71 -56.73
N THR A 65 74.04 -10.63 -57.69
CA THR A 65 75.20 -11.29 -58.31
C THR A 65 75.00 -11.47 -59.82
N ASN A 66 75.77 -10.69 -60.57
CA ASN A 66 76.25 -10.90 -61.93
C ASN A 66 75.80 -12.17 -62.66
N HIS A 67 75.11 -12.00 -63.79
CA HIS A 67 75.57 -12.65 -65.01
C HIS A 67 75.66 -11.61 -66.12
N ALA A 68 76.89 -11.43 -66.63
CA ALA A 68 77.10 -10.64 -67.83
C ALA A 68 76.32 -11.27 -68.98
N ALA A 69 75.62 -10.44 -69.75
CA ALA A 69 75.05 -10.90 -71.02
C ALA A 69 76.20 -11.45 -71.87
N PRO A 70 76.10 -12.67 -72.43
CA PRO A 70 77.00 -13.05 -73.50
C PRO A 70 76.79 -12.05 -74.63
N PRO A 71 77.85 -11.48 -75.23
CA PRO A 71 77.66 -10.70 -76.44
C PRO A 71 77.06 -11.65 -77.47
N VAL A 72 75.81 -11.39 -77.87
CA VAL A 72 75.21 -12.03 -79.04
C VAL A 72 76.16 -11.73 -80.18
N ARG A 73 76.95 -12.72 -80.59
CA ARG A 73 77.82 -12.61 -81.75
C ARG A 73 76.89 -12.28 -82.90
N LEU A 74 76.98 -11.05 -83.40
CA LEU A 74 76.52 -10.72 -84.74
C LEU A 74 77.27 -11.65 -85.68
N GLY A 75 76.59 -12.74 -86.05
CA GLY A 75 77.00 -13.69 -87.08
C GLY A 75 76.92 -13.05 -88.46
N ALA A 76 77.62 -11.93 -88.62
CA ALA A 76 77.91 -11.32 -89.90
C ALA A 76 79.01 -12.14 -90.59
N GLU A 77 78.72 -13.43 -90.85
CA GLU A 77 79.32 -14.14 -91.98
C GLU A 77 78.73 -13.57 -93.27
N SER A 78 78.98 -12.27 -93.47
CA SER A 78 78.68 -11.57 -94.71
C SER A 78 79.49 -12.26 -95.80
N ALA A 79 78.77 -12.90 -96.72
CA ALA A 79 79.31 -13.76 -97.75
C ALA A 79 80.56 -13.13 -98.39
N ARG A 80 81.72 -13.78 -98.19
CA ARG A 80 82.98 -13.39 -98.84
C ARG A 80 82.72 -13.19 -100.34
N PRO A 81 83.01 -12.02 -100.93
CA PRO A 81 82.94 -11.86 -102.37
C PRO A 81 84.01 -12.74 -103.02
N LEU A 82 83.60 -13.92 -103.51
CA LEU A 82 84.46 -14.74 -104.35
C LEU A 82 84.71 -14.00 -105.66
N PRO A 83 85.99 -13.87 -106.10
CA PRO A 83 86.35 -13.05 -107.26
C PRO A 83 85.65 -13.54 -108.54
N ILE A 84 85.20 -12.58 -109.35
CA ILE A 84 84.33 -12.80 -110.51
C ILE A 84 85.17 -12.75 -111.81
N SER A 85 86.32 -13.44 -111.81
CA SER A 85 87.20 -13.52 -112.97
C SER A 85 86.95 -14.82 -113.73
N ILE A 86 86.02 -14.77 -114.69
CA ILE A 86 85.80 -15.86 -115.64
C ILE A 86 86.92 -15.80 -116.69
N ASP A 87 87.96 -16.62 -116.52
CA ASP A 87 89.13 -16.69 -117.40
C ASP A 87 88.91 -17.71 -118.54
N LEU A 88 88.17 -17.27 -119.56
CA LEU A 88 87.92 -18.00 -120.81
C LEU A 88 88.68 -17.35 -121.96
N ASP A 89 89.69 -18.03 -122.49
CA ASP A 89 90.36 -17.61 -123.71
C ASP A 89 89.50 -17.97 -124.93
N LEU A 90 88.81 -16.97 -125.48
CA LEU A 90 87.87 -17.13 -126.59
C LEU A 90 88.55 -17.28 -127.96
N HIS A 91 89.89 -17.15 -128.04
CA HIS A 91 90.62 -17.09 -129.31
C HIS A 91 91.09 -18.44 -129.84
N VAL A 92 90.68 -19.57 -129.22
CA VAL A 92 91.13 -20.92 -129.61
C VAL A 92 90.92 -21.23 -131.10
N ARG A 93 89.85 -20.69 -131.72
CA ARG A 93 89.60 -20.82 -133.16
C ARG A 93 90.63 -20.05 -134.00
N ASP A 94 90.97 -18.85 -133.58
CA ASP A 94 91.87 -17.95 -134.32
C ASP A 94 93.34 -18.40 -134.14
N SER A 95 93.69 -18.93 -132.98
CA SER A 95 94.97 -19.62 -132.72
C SER A 95 95.17 -20.83 -133.63
N PHE A 96 94.11 -21.60 -133.94
CA PHE A 96 94.20 -22.70 -134.91
C PHE A 96 94.35 -22.21 -136.35
N ALA A 97 93.60 -21.18 -136.74
CA ALA A 97 93.76 -20.56 -138.05
C ALA A 97 95.20 -20.03 -138.26
N GLY A 98 95.80 -19.46 -137.22
CA GLY A 98 97.20 -19.01 -137.23
C GLY A 98 98.26 -20.13 -137.22
N SER A 99 97.91 -21.37 -136.88
CA SER A 99 98.85 -22.50 -136.83
C SER A 99 99.34 -22.97 -138.22
N PHE A 100 98.63 -22.58 -139.28
CA PHE A 100 99.02 -22.81 -140.67
C PHE A 100 99.55 -21.50 -141.27
N SER A 101 100.86 -21.43 -141.51
CA SER A 101 101.45 -20.30 -142.22
C SER A 101 101.03 -20.32 -143.70
N SER A 102 100.88 -19.13 -144.31
CA SER A 102 100.60 -19.01 -145.75
C SER A 102 101.59 -19.83 -146.60
N GLU A 103 102.87 -19.87 -146.20
CA GLU A 103 103.92 -20.68 -146.82
C GLU A 103 103.70 -22.20 -146.69
N THR A 104 103.24 -22.70 -145.53
CA THR A 104 102.93 -24.14 -145.39
C THR A 104 101.69 -24.54 -146.17
N LEU A 105 100.69 -23.67 -146.28
CA LEU A 105 99.51 -23.89 -147.13
C LEU A 105 99.92 -23.93 -148.62
N ALA A 106 100.70 -22.95 -149.10
CA ALA A 106 101.19 -22.93 -150.47
C ALA A 106 102.06 -24.15 -150.83
N SER A 107 102.89 -24.63 -149.90
CA SER A 107 103.68 -25.85 -150.10
C SER A 107 102.81 -27.12 -150.16
N LEU A 108 101.71 -27.16 -149.41
CA LEU A 108 100.70 -28.22 -149.50
C LEU A 108 99.99 -28.21 -150.86
N ASP A 109 99.60 -27.03 -151.36
CA ASP A 109 99.00 -26.89 -152.70
C ASP A 109 99.97 -27.32 -153.81
N GLU A 110 101.25 -26.92 -153.73
CA GLU A 110 102.29 -27.37 -154.68
C GLU A 110 102.46 -28.89 -154.67
N LEU A 111 102.48 -29.50 -153.48
CA LEU A 111 102.53 -30.95 -153.35
C LEU A 111 101.27 -31.59 -153.98
N LEU A 112 100.07 -31.12 -153.65
CA LEU A 112 98.82 -31.68 -154.20
C LEU A 112 98.71 -31.51 -155.73
N ALA A 113 99.33 -30.48 -156.30
CA ALA A 113 99.38 -30.24 -157.74
C ALA A 113 100.38 -31.15 -158.51
N PHE A 114 101.25 -31.90 -157.82
CA PHE A 114 102.32 -32.68 -158.45
C PHE A 114 101.81 -33.77 -159.41
N ARG A 115 102.15 -33.65 -160.71
CA ARG A 115 101.83 -34.65 -161.76
C ARG A 115 103.09 -35.24 -162.40
N HIS A 116 103.16 -36.57 -162.44
CA HIS A 116 104.30 -37.29 -163.00
C HIS A 116 104.27 -37.34 -164.55
N LYS A 117 105.40 -37.05 -165.21
CA LYS A 117 105.54 -37.10 -166.68
C LYS A 117 105.89 -38.52 -167.17
N THR A 118 105.46 -38.94 -168.37
CA THR A 118 105.35 -40.37 -168.77
C THR A 118 106.40 -40.93 -169.76
N ASN A 119 107.54 -40.26 -169.97
CA ASN A 119 108.62 -40.68 -170.91
C ASN A 119 109.25 -42.07 -170.56
N LYS A 120 109.31 -43.04 -171.48
CA LYS A 120 109.67 -44.45 -171.16
C LYS A 120 111.11 -44.71 -170.68
N PHE A 121 112.07 -43.81 -170.90
CA PHE A 121 113.51 -44.12 -170.75
C PHE A 121 114.14 -43.86 -169.36
N ALA A 122 113.38 -43.34 -168.37
CA ALA A 122 113.92 -42.90 -167.07
C ALA A 122 113.19 -43.50 -165.84
N VAL A 123 113.14 -44.84 -165.76
CA VAL A 123 112.31 -45.55 -164.75
C VAL A 123 112.82 -45.44 -163.31
N LYS A 124 114.15 -45.45 -163.08
CA LYS A 124 114.72 -45.43 -161.71
C LYS A 124 114.53 -44.08 -161.02
N ALA A 125 114.96 -42.99 -161.67
CA ALA A 125 114.80 -41.62 -161.15
C ALA A 125 113.34 -41.29 -160.82
N ARG A 126 112.37 -41.80 -161.57
CA ARG A 126 110.93 -41.65 -161.24
C ARG A 126 110.49 -42.35 -159.98
N LYS A 127 111.02 -43.54 -159.69
CA LYS A 127 110.69 -44.23 -158.44
C LYS A 127 111.22 -43.39 -157.27
N GLU A 128 112.43 -42.86 -157.39
CA GLU A 128 113.03 -41.97 -156.39
C GLU A 128 112.26 -40.64 -156.24
N GLU A 129 111.88 -39.98 -157.34
CA GLU A 129 111.05 -38.76 -157.36
C GLU A 129 109.67 -38.99 -156.73
N ARG A 130 108.97 -40.08 -157.10
CA ARG A 130 107.69 -40.46 -156.50
C ARG A 130 107.83 -40.83 -155.02
N ILE A 131 108.90 -41.50 -154.62
CA ILE A 131 109.18 -41.82 -153.21
C ILE A 131 109.49 -40.54 -152.42
N ALA A 132 110.23 -39.60 -152.99
CA ALA A 132 110.50 -38.29 -152.39
C ALA A 132 109.21 -37.48 -152.23
N TYR A 133 108.36 -37.43 -153.27
CA TYR A 133 107.04 -36.82 -153.22
C TYR A 133 106.15 -37.44 -152.14
N ILE A 134 106.00 -38.77 -152.12
CA ILE A 134 105.22 -39.49 -151.10
C ILE A 134 105.79 -39.24 -149.69
N LYS A 135 107.12 -39.15 -149.53
CA LYS A 135 107.74 -38.79 -148.25
C LYS A 135 107.39 -37.36 -147.82
N ARG A 136 107.45 -36.37 -148.73
CA ARG A 136 107.05 -34.98 -148.45
C ARG A 136 105.56 -34.87 -148.11
N LEU A 137 104.68 -35.47 -148.92
CA LEU A 137 103.23 -35.49 -148.66
C LEU A 137 102.90 -36.18 -147.32
N LYS A 138 103.55 -37.31 -146.99
CA LYS A 138 103.42 -37.97 -145.67
C LYS A 138 104.03 -37.19 -144.51
N ALA A 139 104.92 -36.22 -144.77
CA ALA A 139 105.41 -35.31 -143.74
C ALA A 139 104.39 -34.18 -143.53
N ALA A 140 103.96 -33.51 -144.59
CA ALA A 140 102.94 -32.46 -144.55
C ALA A 140 101.61 -32.94 -143.94
N LEU A 141 101.10 -34.10 -144.34
CA LEU A 141 99.88 -34.67 -143.75
C LEU A 141 100.04 -35.04 -142.27
N ARG A 142 101.25 -35.37 -141.81
CA ARG A 142 101.51 -35.60 -140.37
C ARG A 142 101.60 -34.29 -139.58
N ASP A 143 102.14 -33.23 -140.18
CA ASP A 143 102.16 -31.89 -139.58
C ASP A 143 100.74 -31.32 -139.42
N VAL A 144 99.91 -31.43 -140.49
CA VAL A 144 98.48 -31.06 -140.45
C VAL A 144 97.72 -31.88 -139.41
N ALA A 145 97.94 -33.19 -139.35
CA ALA A 145 97.31 -34.04 -138.35
C ALA A 145 97.75 -33.70 -136.91
N GLY A 146 99.03 -33.34 -136.71
CA GLY A 146 99.56 -32.86 -135.43
C GLY A 146 98.85 -31.59 -134.97
N LYS A 147 98.80 -30.55 -135.83
CA LYS A 147 98.12 -29.29 -135.53
C LYS A 147 96.61 -29.44 -135.28
N ALA A 148 95.95 -30.32 -136.04
CA ALA A 148 94.54 -30.66 -135.81
C ALA A 148 94.34 -31.37 -134.46
N GLN A 149 95.27 -32.23 -134.04
CA GLN A 149 95.25 -32.90 -132.74
C GLN A 149 95.52 -31.91 -131.60
N GLU A 150 96.48 -31.00 -131.75
CA GLU A 150 96.75 -29.91 -130.81
C GLU A 150 95.51 -29.04 -130.59
N PHE A 151 94.86 -28.58 -131.67
CA PHE A 151 93.59 -27.86 -131.57
C PHE A 151 92.49 -28.70 -130.89
N SER A 152 92.39 -30.00 -131.20
CA SER A 152 91.44 -30.88 -130.50
C SER A 152 91.71 -30.96 -128.99
N THR A 153 92.97 -30.91 -128.55
CA THR A 153 93.30 -30.87 -127.11
C THR A 153 93.01 -29.50 -126.47
N THR A 154 93.21 -28.40 -127.20
CA THR A 154 92.89 -27.04 -126.73
C THR A 154 91.37 -26.81 -126.66
N ALA A 155 90.61 -27.33 -127.62
CA ALA A 155 89.14 -27.31 -127.59
C ALA A 155 88.61 -28.14 -126.40
N ALA A 156 89.09 -29.37 -126.22
CA ALA A 156 88.66 -30.23 -125.11
C ALA A 156 88.99 -29.66 -123.72
N THR A 157 90.12 -28.95 -123.57
CA THR A 157 90.47 -28.27 -122.32
C THR A 157 89.62 -27.02 -122.09
N MET A 158 89.25 -26.27 -123.14
CA MET A 158 88.27 -25.18 -123.06
C MET A 158 86.87 -25.69 -122.69
N ASP A 159 86.38 -26.77 -123.29
CA ASP A 159 85.08 -27.38 -122.93
C ASP A 159 85.08 -27.88 -121.47
N SER A 160 86.20 -28.42 -120.99
CA SER A 160 86.39 -28.78 -119.58
C SER A 160 86.38 -27.57 -118.64
N LYS A 161 86.97 -26.43 -119.04
CA LYS A 161 86.85 -25.16 -118.32
C LYS A 161 85.38 -24.68 -118.28
N ILE A 162 84.70 -24.63 -119.42
CA ILE A 162 83.30 -24.16 -119.53
C ILE A 162 82.37 -25.02 -118.65
N THR A 163 82.53 -26.35 -118.68
CA THR A 163 81.72 -27.26 -117.87
C THR A 163 82.02 -27.12 -116.36
N SER A 164 83.28 -26.94 -115.96
CA SER A 164 83.63 -26.72 -114.54
C SER A 164 83.16 -25.36 -114.01
N GLU A 165 83.22 -24.29 -114.81
CA GLU A 165 82.66 -22.98 -114.48
C GLU A 165 81.13 -23.01 -114.37
N LYS A 166 80.45 -23.62 -115.35
CA LYS A 166 78.99 -23.84 -115.29
C LYS A 166 78.60 -24.57 -114.01
N ALA A 167 79.26 -25.69 -113.68
CA ALA A 167 78.98 -26.44 -112.46
C ALA A 167 79.27 -25.64 -111.17
N THR A 168 80.18 -24.67 -111.22
CA THR A 168 80.50 -23.77 -110.09
C THR A 168 79.46 -22.66 -109.94
N LEU A 169 78.98 -22.09 -111.04
CA LEU A 169 77.87 -21.14 -111.05
C LEU A 169 76.54 -21.78 -110.62
N GLU A 170 76.24 -23.00 -111.08
CA GLU A 170 75.07 -23.77 -110.65
C GLU A 170 75.10 -24.06 -109.14
N ARG A 171 76.24 -24.50 -108.59
CA ARG A 171 76.44 -24.64 -107.13
C ARG A 171 76.25 -23.31 -106.39
N ARG A 172 76.77 -22.20 -106.92
CA ARG A 172 76.61 -20.85 -106.33
C ARG A 172 75.15 -20.40 -106.33
N ILE A 173 74.40 -20.66 -107.41
CA ILE A 173 72.97 -20.37 -107.49
C ILE A 173 72.18 -21.20 -106.47
N ALA A 174 72.49 -22.50 -106.32
CA ALA A 174 71.85 -23.35 -105.32
C ALA A 174 72.06 -22.82 -103.88
N VAL A 175 73.31 -22.47 -103.52
CA VAL A 175 73.63 -21.87 -102.21
C VAL A 175 72.91 -20.54 -101.99
N LEU A 176 72.81 -19.68 -103.00
CA LEU A 176 72.09 -18.41 -102.90
C LEU A 176 70.56 -18.62 -102.76
N GLN A 177 69.99 -19.62 -103.43
CA GLN A 177 68.58 -19.98 -103.28
C GLN A 177 68.28 -20.57 -101.90
N GLU A 178 69.17 -21.40 -101.36
CA GLU A 178 69.06 -21.94 -100.01
C GLU A 178 69.19 -20.83 -98.95
N ALA A 179 70.17 -19.93 -99.09
CA ALA A 179 70.31 -18.76 -98.23
C ALA A 179 69.08 -17.83 -98.30
N ALA A 180 68.47 -17.65 -99.47
CA ALA A 180 67.24 -16.87 -99.61
C ALA A 180 66.05 -17.52 -98.87
N ARG A 181 65.86 -18.84 -99.02
CA ARG A 181 64.81 -19.60 -98.30
C ARG A 181 65.03 -19.58 -96.79
N SER A 182 66.28 -19.76 -96.34
CA SER A 182 66.67 -19.67 -94.93
C SER A 182 66.40 -18.28 -94.35
N LYS A 183 66.72 -17.22 -95.11
CA LYS A 183 66.38 -15.85 -94.72
C LYS A 183 64.86 -15.64 -94.62
N GLU A 184 64.08 -16.08 -95.61
CA GLU A 184 62.61 -15.97 -95.54
C GLU A 184 62.03 -16.71 -94.34
N GLN A 185 62.60 -17.87 -93.96
CA GLN A 185 62.21 -18.58 -92.75
C GLN A 185 62.54 -17.77 -91.49
N ALA A 186 63.76 -17.24 -91.37
CA ALA A 186 64.15 -16.39 -90.26
C ALA A 186 63.28 -15.12 -90.16
N ASP A 187 62.93 -14.48 -91.28
CA ASP A 187 62.04 -13.31 -91.32
C ASP A 187 60.61 -13.67 -90.84
N ARG A 188 60.10 -14.87 -91.16
CA ARG A 188 58.81 -15.39 -90.64
C ARG A 188 58.88 -15.66 -89.14
N GLU A 189 59.95 -16.31 -88.66
CA GLU A 189 60.16 -16.59 -87.23
C GLU A 189 60.29 -15.29 -86.41
N VAL A 190 61.02 -14.28 -86.92
CA VAL A 190 61.09 -12.94 -86.31
C VAL A 190 59.73 -12.24 -86.30
N GLY A 191 58.90 -12.43 -87.33
CA GLY A 191 57.50 -11.97 -87.34
C GLY A 191 56.68 -12.58 -86.20
N GLN A 192 56.67 -13.92 -86.11
CA GLN A 192 55.95 -14.66 -85.06
C GLN A 192 56.42 -14.26 -83.64
N LEU A 193 57.73 -14.10 -83.44
CA LEU A 193 58.28 -13.67 -82.15
C LEU A 193 57.89 -12.23 -81.78
N ARG A 194 57.71 -11.33 -82.77
CA ARG A 194 57.19 -9.97 -82.51
C ARG A 194 55.72 -10.01 -82.12
N ASP A 195 54.90 -10.78 -82.83
CA ASP A 195 53.47 -10.91 -82.52
C ASP A 195 53.26 -11.51 -81.11
N GLN A 196 53.99 -12.58 -80.78
CA GLN A 196 54.01 -13.16 -79.42
C GLN A 196 54.47 -12.14 -78.36
N ASN A 197 55.46 -11.29 -78.66
CA ASN A 197 55.93 -10.25 -77.74
C ASN A 197 54.84 -9.19 -77.49
N GLU A 198 54.12 -8.77 -78.53
CA GLU A 198 52.98 -7.84 -78.40
C GLU A 198 51.79 -8.46 -77.65
N GLU A 199 51.53 -9.76 -77.81
CA GLU A 199 50.54 -10.49 -77.01
C GLU A 199 50.95 -10.56 -75.52
N LEU A 200 52.22 -10.87 -75.25
CA LEU A 200 52.77 -10.87 -73.89
C LEU A 200 52.70 -9.48 -73.26
N LYS A 201 53.03 -8.40 -73.97
CA LYS A 201 52.84 -7.02 -73.49
C LYS A 201 51.38 -6.74 -73.12
N LYS A 202 50.43 -7.12 -73.97
CA LYS A 202 48.97 -6.98 -73.70
C LYS A 202 48.51 -7.84 -72.51
N LEU A 203 49.13 -8.99 -72.27
CA LEU A 203 48.89 -9.80 -71.06
C LEU A 203 49.44 -9.12 -69.80
N VAL A 204 50.67 -8.61 -69.85
CA VAL A 204 51.31 -7.91 -68.73
C VAL A 204 50.54 -6.67 -68.31
N THR A 205 50.04 -5.85 -69.25
CA THR A 205 49.23 -4.67 -68.91
C THR A 205 47.87 -5.03 -68.30
N ARG A 206 47.20 -6.08 -68.80
CA ARG A 206 45.96 -6.60 -68.19
C ARG A 206 46.20 -7.16 -66.79
N LEU A 207 47.31 -7.85 -66.56
CA LEU A 207 47.68 -8.35 -65.23
C LEU A 207 47.93 -7.21 -64.24
N HIS A 208 48.68 -6.17 -64.64
CA HIS A 208 48.89 -4.98 -63.80
C HIS A 208 47.57 -4.26 -63.47
N ALA A 209 46.67 -4.10 -64.44
CA ALA A 209 45.35 -3.52 -64.18
C ALA A 209 44.53 -4.37 -63.20
N SER A 210 44.54 -5.70 -63.36
CA SER A 210 43.85 -6.61 -62.43
C SER A 210 44.47 -6.62 -61.03
N GLU A 211 45.78 -6.46 -60.90
CA GLU A 211 46.48 -6.34 -59.61
C GLU A 211 46.16 -5.00 -58.94
N GLN A 212 46.11 -3.91 -59.70
CA GLN A 212 45.68 -2.60 -59.19
C GLN A 212 44.22 -2.62 -58.72
N GLU A 213 43.32 -3.24 -59.48
CA GLU A 213 41.94 -3.44 -59.01
C GLU A 213 41.85 -4.32 -57.76
N ALA A 214 42.66 -5.39 -57.66
CA ALA A 214 42.68 -6.27 -56.51
C ALA A 214 43.21 -5.56 -55.25
N THR A 215 44.24 -4.71 -55.38
CA THR A 215 44.76 -3.90 -54.27
C THR A 215 43.76 -2.83 -53.84
N CYS A 216 43.09 -2.14 -54.77
CA CYS A 216 41.99 -1.22 -54.44
C CYS A 216 40.83 -1.92 -53.72
N ARG A 217 40.37 -3.10 -54.21
CA ARG A 217 39.31 -3.89 -53.55
C ARG A 217 39.73 -4.39 -52.17
N ASN A 218 40.99 -4.75 -51.98
CA ASN A 218 41.51 -5.18 -50.67
C ASN A 218 41.57 -4.00 -49.69
N ALA A 219 41.96 -2.80 -50.13
CA ALA A 219 41.91 -1.59 -49.32
C ALA A 219 40.47 -1.29 -48.85
N THR A 220 39.49 -1.28 -49.75
CA THR A 220 38.08 -1.06 -49.37
C THR A 220 37.55 -2.12 -48.40
N LEU A 221 37.94 -3.39 -48.57
CA LEU A 221 37.56 -4.46 -47.63
C LEU A 221 38.22 -4.32 -46.25
N GLN A 222 39.40 -3.71 -46.16
CA GLN A 222 40.06 -3.39 -44.89
C GLN A 222 39.36 -2.22 -44.19
N ASP A 223 38.98 -1.18 -44.93
CA ASP A 223 38.19 -0.05 -44.41
C ASP A 223 36.80 -0.50 -43.93
N ASP A 224 36.08 -1.31 -44.73
CA ASP A 224 34.79 -1.90 -44.35
C ASP A 224 34.92 -2.80 -43.11
N SER A 225 35.99 -3.59 -43.02
CA SER A 225 36.29 -4.44 -41.84
C SER A 225 36.57 -3.59 -40.60
N ALA A 226 37.30 -2.48 -40.73
CA ALA A 226 37.55 -1.55 -39.63
C ALA A 226 36.26 -0.86 -39.17
N LEU A 227 35.40 -0.42 -40.10
CA LEU A 227 34.10 0.17 -39.80
C LEU A 227 33.17 -0.83 -39.09
N LEU A 228 33.09 -2.08 -39.57
CA LEU A 228 32.31 -3.14 -38.93
C LEU A 228 32.84 -3.48 -37.53
N GLN A 229 34.16 -3.47 -37.32
CA GLN A 229 34.75 -3.63 -35.99
C GLN A 229 34.41 -2.46 -35.05
N GLN A 230 34.43 -1.21 -35.55
CA GLN A 230 34.00 -0.04 -34.78
C GLN A 230 32.52 -0.13 -34.38
N GLN A 231 31.62 -0.40 -35.34
CA GLN A 231 30.19 -0.57 -35.07
C GLN A 231 29.93 -1.68 -34.04
N LEU A 232 30.67 -2.79 -34.13
CA LEU A 232 30.58 -3.90 -33.17
C LEU A 232 31.08 -3.51 -31.77
N GLN A 233 32.12 -2.67 -31.66
CA GLN A 233 32.56 -2.11 -30.37
C GLN A 233 31.54 -1.13 -29.78
N GLU A 234 30.95 -0.26 -30.60
CA GLU A 234 29.91 0.69 -30.19
C GLU A 234 28.64 -0.04 -29.73
N ALA A 235 28.20 -1.06 -30.47
CA ALA A 235 27.08 -1.93 -30.10
C ALA A 235 27.34 -2.66 -28.77
N ARG A 236 28.58 -3.14 -28.51
CA ARG A 236 28.96 -3.72 -27.22
C ARG A 236 28.90 -2.70 -26.08
N LYS A 237 29.46 -1.51 -26.27
CA LYS A 237 29.38 -0.41 -25.28
C LYS A 237 27.94 -0.07 -24.93
N LEU A 238 27.06 0.05 -25.94
CA LEU A 238 25.63 0.30 -25.74
C LEU A 238 24.95 -0.87 -25.02
N GLN A 239 25.27 -2.11 -25.37
CA GLN A 239 24.73 -3.29 -24.70
C GLN A 239 25.12 -3.32 -23.21
N ASP A 240 26.36 -3.00 -22.88
CA ASP A 240 26.83 -2.99 -21.50
C ASP A 240 26.26 -1.81 -20.69
N GLN A 241 26.07 -0.65 -21.31
CA GLN A 241 25.30 0.45 -20.71
C GLN A 241 23.85 0.03 -20.41
N MET A 242 23.15 -0.58 -21.37
CA MET A 242 21.78 -1.06 -21.17
C MET A 242 21.67 -2.13 -20.06
N LYS A 243 22.70 -2.99 -19.90
CA LYS A 243 22.76 -3.95 -18.78
C LYS A 243 22.90 -3.22 -17.44
N LEU A 244 23.74 -2.18 -17.37
CA LEU A 244 23.94 -1.37 -16.16
C LEU A 244 22.68 -0.58 -15.78
N ASP A 245 22.02 0.02 -16.76
CA ASP A 245 20.75 0.73 -16.57
C ASP A 245 19.65 -0.24 -16.09
N LEU A 246 19.55 -1.44 -16.70
CA LEU A 246 18.62 -2.48 -16.27
C LEU A 246 18.90 -2.96 -14.84
N ALA A 247 20.18 -3.12 -14.46
CA ALA A 247 20.55 -3.48 -13.09
C ALA A 247 20.13 -2.37 -12.09
N THR A 248 20.39 -1.11 -12.44
CA THR A 248 20.05 0.07 -11.63
C THR A 248 18.53 0.25 -11.47
N GLN A 249 17.76 -0.04 -12.52
CA GLN A 249 16.29 -0.04 -12.44
C GLN A 249 15.76 -1.21 -11.59
N LYS A 250 16.39 -2.40 -11.68
CA LYS A 250 16.03 -3.56 -10.85
C LYS A 250 16.27 -3.31 -9.37
N THR A 251 17.41 -2.72 -8.98
CA THR A 251 17.66 -2.36 -7.57
C THR A 251 16.65 -1.32 -7.10
N ARG A 252 16.42 -0.24 -7.88
CA ARG A 252 15.41 0.77 -7.54
C ARG A 252 14.00 0.19 -7.35
N LEU A 253 13.59 -0.77 -8.17
CA LEU A 253 12.29 -1.45 -8.02
C LEU A 253 12.24 -2.36 -6.79
N ALA A 254 13.34 -3.01 -6.43
CA ALA A 254 13.44 -3.78 -5.19
C ALA A 254 13.36 -2.85 -3.96
N ASP A 255 14.11 -1.75 -3.95
CA ASP A 255 14.10 -0.74 -2.89
C ASP A 255 12.70 -0.13 -2.71
N GLN A 256 12.01 0.20 -3.81
CA GLN A 256 10.63 0.69 -3.78
C GLN A 256 9.64 -0.36 -3.26
N THR A 257 9.83 -1.63 -3.64
CA THR A 257 8.99 -2.73 -3.14
C THR A 257 9.17 -2.90 -1.62
N GLN A 258 10.41 -2.90 -1.15
CA GLN A 258 10.75 -2.95 0.28
C GLN A 258 10.21 -1.74 1.05
N HIS A 259 10.22 -0.55 0.45
CA HIS A 259 9.61 0.66 1.03
C HIS A 259 8.10 0.47 1.24
N PHE A 260 7.37 0.05 0.20
CA PHE A 260 5.92 -0.18 0.30
C PHE A 260 5.57 -1.32 1.27
N GLU A 261 6.38 -2.38 1.34
CA GLU A 261 6.21 -3.44 2.36
C GLU A 261 6.46 -2.93 3.79
N SER A 262 7.41 -2.01 3.95
CA SER A 262 7.70 -1.36 5.24
C SER A 262 6.58 -0.42 5.67
N GLU A 263 6.12 0.47 4.79
CA GLU A 263 4.97 1.36 5.02
C GLU A 263 3.69 0.57 5.33
N LYS A 264 3.43 -0.50 4.56
CA LYS A 264 2.30 -1.40 4.83
C LYS A 264 2.40 -2.00 6.23
N SER A 265 3.57 -2.52 6.60
CA SER A 265 3.81 -3.11 7.92
C SER A 265 3.66 -2.09 9.05
N GLU A 266 4.09 -0.84 8.83
CA GLU A 266 3.92 0.26 9.79
C GLU A 266 2.45 0.67 9.93
N LEU A 267 1.71 0.74 8.83
CA LEU A 267 0.28 1.04 8.83
C LEU A 267 -0.53 -0.06 9.51
N GLU A 268 -0.19 -1.34 9.29
CA GLU A 268 -0.77 -2.48 10.00
C GLU A 268 -0.50 -2.39 11.51
N ARG A 269 0.74 -2.10 11.93
CA ARG A 269 1.09 -1.86 13.34
C ARG A 269 0.33 -0.66 13.92
N PHE A 270 0.15 0.42 13.16
CA PHE A 270 -0.59 1.61 13.59
C PHE A 270 -2.07 1.27 13.86
N TYR A 271 -2.73 0.54 12.95
CA TYR A 271 -4.11 0.13 13.16
C TYR A 271 -4.26 -0.89 14.30
N GLN A 272 -3.35 -1.84 14.44
CA GLN A 272 -3.32 -2.77 15.59
C GLN A 272 -3.16 -2.00 16.91
N LYS A 273 -2.22 -1.06 16.99
CA LYS A 273 -2.02 -0.20 18.15
C LYS A 273 -3.26 0.63 18.46
N LYS A 274 -3.86 1.26 17.46
CA LYS A 274 -5.08 2.07 17.62
C LYS A 274 -6.25 1.23 18.14
N ALA A 275 -6.43 0.01 17.64
CA ALA A 275 -7.45 -0.92 18.14
C ALA A 275 -7.23 -1.25 19.63
N LEU A 276 -5.99 -1.57 20.03
CA LEU A 276 -5.64 -1.82 21.44
C LEU A 276 -5.85 -0.59 22.34
N GLU A 277 -5.54 0.61 21.84
CA GLU A 277 -5.80 1.87 22.56
C GLU A 277 -7.30 2.16 22.70
N GLU A 278 -8.09 1.88 21.66
CA GLU A 278 -9.55 2.04 21.69
C GLU A 278 -10.21 1.02 22.63
N ASP A 279 -9.75 -0.23 22.63
CA ASP A 279 -10.25 -1.27 23.53
C ASP A 279 -9.83 -1.00 24.99
N LEU A 280 -8.62 -0.50 25.23
CA LEU A 280 -8.21 -0.01 26.56
C LEU A 280 -9.06 1.19 27.02
N HIS A 281 -9.47 2.08 26.11
CA HIS A 281 -10.36 3.18 26.44
C HIS A 281 -11.78 2.69 26.77
N LYS A 282 -12.33 1.76 25.97
CA LYS A 282 -13.62 1.10 26.25
C LYS A 282 -13.59 0.38 27.59
N GLN A 283 -12.52 -0.37 27.89
CA GLN A 283 -12.38 -1.07 29.17
C GLN A 283 -12.42 -0.10 30.35
N LYS A 284 -11.66 1.00 30.29
CA LYS A 284 -11.68 2.04 31.34
C LYS A 284 -13.06 2.67 31.53
N GLU A 285 -13.83 2.86 30.46
CA GLU A 285 -15.19 3.39 30.53
C GLU A 285 -16.17 2.34 31.11
N VAL A 286 -16.01 1.06 30.76
CA VAL A 286 -16.77 -0.04 31.38
C VAL A 286 -16.47 -0.15 32.87
N ASP A 287 -15.21 -0.11 33.28
CA ASP A 287 -14.78 -0.14 34.68
C ASP A 287 -15.40 1.04 35.45
N ARG A 288 -15.32 2.25 34.90
CA ARG A 288 -15.94 3.46 35.47
C ARG A 288 -17.45 3.32 35.62
N LEU A 289 -18.16 2.91 34.56
CA LEU A 289 -19.62 2.72 34.61
C LEU A 289 -20.02 1.62 35.60
N GLN A 290 -19.17 0.61 35.78
CA GLN A 290 -19.38 -0.45 36.76
C GLN A 290 -19.15 0.02 38.20
N ASP A 291 -18.21 0.93 38.44
CA ASP A 291 -18.05 1.62 39.73
C ASP A 291 -19.24 2.55 40.03
N GLU A 292 -19.69 3.35 39.05
CA GLU A 292 -20.87 4.22 39.18
C GLU A 292 -22.14 3.39 39.47
N LEU A 293 -22.35 2.28 38.77
CA LEU A 293 -23.43 1.31 39.02
C LEU A 293 -23.34 0.70 40.43
N SER A 294 -22.14 0.34 40.87
CA SER A 294 -21.92 -0.26 42.21
C SER A 294 -22.20 0.75 43.31
N LYS A 295 -21.80 2.01 43.13
CA LYS A 295 -22.13 3.12 44.02
C LYS A 295 -23.64 3.38 44.08
N ALA A 296 -24.31 3.48 42.94
CA ALA A 296 -25.76 3.69 42.87
C ALA A 296 -26.55 2.53 43.52
N ARG A 297 -26.08 1.28 43.40
CA ARG A 297 -26.63 0.12 44.12
C ARG A 297 -26.47 0.24 45.63
N ALA A 298 -25.30 0.68 46.11
CA ALA A 298 -25.06 0.91 47.53
C ALA A 298 -25.94 2.05 48.09
N GLU A 299 -26.04 3.17 47.38
CA GLU A 299 -26.93 4.29 47.71
C GLU A 299 -28.40 3.86 47.76
N THR A 300 -28.85 3.08 46.78
CA THR A 300 -30.21 2.51 46.76
C THR A 300 -30.46 1.56 47.94
N SER A 301 -29.48 0.73 48.29
CA SER A 301 -29.57 -0.16 49.46
C SER A 301 -29.64 0.62 50.78
N ALA A 302 -28.86 1.70 50.91
CA ALA A 302 -28.89 2.56 52.09
C ALA A 302 -30.26 3.28 52.20
N ALA A 303 -30.76 3.85 51.11
CA ALA A 303 -32.08 4.48 51.07
C ALA A 303 -33.22 3.51 51.40
N LEU A 304 -33.13 2.24 51.00
CA LEU A 304 -34.10 1.20 51.39
C LEU A 304 -34.04 0.85 52.88
N GLN A 305 -32.85 0.85 53.49
CA GLN A 305 -32.70 0.66 54.94
C GLN A 305 -33.22 1.87 55.73
N GLU A 306 -32.96 3.10 55.26
CA GLU A 306 -33.55 4.31 55.85
C GLU A 306 -35.08 4.29 55.73
N LEU A 307 -35.62 3.88 54.58
CA LEU A 307 -37.07 3.75 54.37
C LEU A 307 -37.69 2.72 55.32
N SER A 308 -37.05 1.58 55.59
CA SER A 308 -37.58 0.62 56.57
C SER A 308 -37.52 1.20 57.98
N ALA A 309 -36.39 1.78 58.40
CA ALA A 309 -36.25 2.42 59.71
C ALA A 309 -37.25 3.58 59.93
N LEU A 310 -37.59 4.33 58.87
CA LEU A 310 -38.63 5.37 58.92
C LEU A 310 -40.05 4.78 59.01
N LYS A 311 -40.34 3.66 58.32
CA LYS A 311 -41.60 2.93 58.49
C LYS A 311 -41.75 2.41 59.91
N ASP A 312 -40.71 1.79 60.47
CA ASP A 312 -40.71 1.25 61.84
C ASP A 312 -40.93 2.37 62.87
N LYS A 313 -40.25 3.52 62.71
CA LYS A 313 -40.49 4.73 63.52
C LYS A 313 -41.91 5.27 63.38
N ALA A 314 -42.48 5.27 62.17
CA ALA A 314 -43.84 5.73 61.93
C ALA A 314 -44.88 4.80 62.60
N VAL A 315 -44.68 3.48 62.54
CA VAL A 315 -45.50 2.49 63.25
C VAL A 315 -45.41 2.71 64.76
N ALA A 316 -44.20 2.77 65.32
CA ALA A 316 -44.00 3.01 66.76
C ALA A 316 -44.65 4.33 67.23
N SER A 317 -44.56 5.39 66.42
CA SER A 317 -45.19 6.68 66.71
C SER A 317 -46.72 6.63 66.64
N ALA A 318 -47.28 5.87 65.70
CA ALA A 318 -48.72 5.67 65.57
C ALA A 318 -49.29 4.82 66.72
N GLU A 319 -48.55 3.80 67.17
CA GLU A 319 -48.87 3.04 68.38
C GLU A 319 -48.86 3.92 69.63
N GLU A 320 -47.83 4.76 69.80
CA GLU A 320 -47.75 5.62 70.99
C GLU A 320 -48.85 6.69 70.99
N LEU A 321 -49.20 7.25 69.83
CA LEU A 321 -50.36 8.12 69.68
C LEU A 321 -51.67 7.40 70.09
N ASN A 322 -51.83 6.13 69.75
CA ASN A 322 -53.00 5.34 70.17
C ASN A 322 -52.99 5.05 71.67
N ARG A 323 -51.85 4.67 72.27
CA ARG A 323 -51.71 4.51 73.73
C ARG A 323 -52.04 5.80 74.47
N GLU A 324 -51.64 6.95 73.95
CA GLU A 324 -51.95 8.25 74.54
C GLU A 324 -53.42 8.64 74.35
N ARG A 325 -54.04 8.32 73.21
CA ARG A 325 -55.49 8.46 73.03
C ARG A 325 -56.27 7.60 74.03
N GLU A 326 -55.90 6.35 74.22
CA GLU A 326 -56.50 5.44 75.21
C GLU A 326 -56.32 5.98 76.65
N ARG A 327 -55.10 6.40 77.01
CA ARG A 327 -54.79 7.03 78.31
C ARG A 327 -55.65 8.27 78.53
N ARG A 328 -55.76 9.14 77.53
CA ARG A 328 -56.58 10.35 77.56
C ARG A 328 -58.06 10.04 77.72
N THR A 329 -58.63 9.15 76.91
CA THR A 329 -60.05 8.74 77.02
C THR A 329 -60.34 8.14 78.40
N LYS A 330 -59.43 7.32 78.95
CA LYS A 330 -59.55 6.80 80.31
C LYS A 330 -59.53 7.91 81.37
N SER A 331 -58.64 8.88 81.25
CA SER A 331 -58.55 10.03 82.16
C SER A 331 -59.75 10.97 82.06
N GLU A 332 -60.28 11.20 80.86
CA GLU A 332 -61.52 11.97 80.63
C GLU A 332 -62.74 11.26 81.24
N MET A 333 -62.84 9.92 81.09
CA MET A 333 -63.88 9.11 81.76
C MET A 333 -63.77 9.14 83.29
N GLU A 334 -62.57 9.04 83.84
CA GLU A 334 -62.31 9.15 85.27
C GLU A 334 -62.67 10.56 85.78
N LYS A 335 -62.28 11.61 85.06
CA LYS A 335 -62.65 13.00 85.34
C LYS A 335 -64.17 13.17 85.37
N CYS A 336 -64.91 12.75 84.35
CA CYS A 336 -66.37 12.85 84.36
C CYS A 336 -67.02 12.05 85.51
N THR A 337 -66.43 10.91 85.88
CA THR A 337 -66.89 10.13 87.04
C THR A 337 -66.65 10.87 88.37
N LEU A 338 -65.52 11.57 88.50
CA LEU A 338 -65.21 12.41 89.68
C LEU A 338 -66.07 13.68 89.71
N GLU A 339 -66.31 14.33 88.57
CA GLU A 339 -67.21 15.48 88.44
C GLU A 339 -68.65 15.11 88.84
N ALA A 340 -69.16 13.98 88.38
CA ALA A 340 -70.48 13.48 88.79
C ALA A 340 -70.55 13.16 90.30
N LYS A 341 -69.48 12.59 90.88
CA LYS A 341 -69.38 12.37 92.33
C LYS A 341 -69.32 13.68 93.12
N ASN A 342 -68.62 14.70 92.62
CA ASN A 342 -68.58 16.03 93.23
C ASN A 342 -69.94 16.71 93.16
N GLN A 343 -70.64 16.69 92.01
CA GLN A 343 -72.00 17.20 91.91
C GLN A 343 -72.97 16.50 92.89
N ALA A 344 -72.82 15.19 93.09
CA ALA A 344 -73.60 14.43 94.09
C ALA A 344 -73.16 14.68 95.55
N LEU A 345 -71.94 15.18 95.79
CA LEU A 345 -71.49 15.69 97.08
C LEU A 345 -72.05 17.08 97.33
N ASP A 346 -71.89 18.00 96.38
CA ASP A 346 -72.40 19.38 96.44
C ASP A 346 -73.92 19.41 96.62
N ALA A 347 -74.67 18.55 95.91
CA ALA A 347 -76.10 18.41 96.10
C ALA A 347 -76.48 17.97 97.53
N ARG A 348 -75.71 17.05 98.14
CA ARG A 348 -75.91 16.62 99.54
C ARG A 348 -75.51 17.72 100.53
N VAL A 349 -74.43 18.46 100.27
CA VAL A 349 -74.00 19.59 101.09
C VAL A 349 -75.07 20.69 101.05
N ASN A 350 -75.61 21.00 99.88
CA ASN A 350 -76.70 21.97 99.73
C ASN A 350 -77.99 21.51 100.42
N SER A 351 -78.36 20.23 100.34
CA SER A 351 -79.49 19.65 101.10
C SER A 351 -79.28 19.81 102.61
N ALA A 352 -78.13 19.36 103.12
CA ALA A 352 -77.79 19.46 104.54
C ALA A 352 -77.70 20.92 105.02
N MET A 353 -77.26 21.85 104.17
CA MET A 353 -77.25 23.28 104.47
C MET A 353 -78.67 23.87 104.50
N SER A 354 -79.55 23.45 103.59
CA SER A 354 -80.98 23.81 103.62
C SER A 354 -81.66 23.29 104.88
N GLU A 355 -81.46 22.01 105.22
CA GLU A 355 -81.96 21.39 106.45
C GLU A 355 -81.43 22.12 107.70
N ALA A 356 -80.16 22.52 107.72
CA ALA A 356 -79.57 23.30 108.80
C ALA A 356 -80.17 24.71 108.94
N VAL A 357 -80.51 25.37 107.81
CA VAL A 357 -81.25 26.66 107.83
C VAL A 357 -82.66 26.46 108.37
N GLU A 358 -83.40 25.46 107.88
CA GLU A 358 -84.74 25.13 108.40
C GLU A 358 -84.73 24.82 109.90
N LEU A 359 -83.75 24.02 110.37
CA LEU A 359 -83.60 23.71 111.79
C LEU A 359 -83.26 24.96 112.62
N LYS A 360 -82.43 25.86 112.09
CA LYS A 360 -82.10 27.14 112.73
C LYS A 360 -83.31 28.06 112.84
N ASP A 361 -84.16 28.12 111.81
CA ASP A 361 -85.37 28.95 111.85
C ASP A 361 -86.47 28.32 112.72
N LYS A 362 -86.64 26.99 112.70
CA LYS A 362 -87.45 26.26 113.70
C LYS A 362 -86.97 26.51 115.13
N PHE A 363 -85.66 26.59 115.36
CA PHE A 363 -85.08 26.89 116.67
C PHE A 363 -85.41 28.32 117.11
N LYS A 364 -85.23 29.33 116.25
CA LYS A 364 -85.65 30.72 116.54
C LYS A 364 -87.13 30.82 116.86
N GLN A 365 -87.99 30.17 116.07
CA GLN A 365 -89.44 30.16 116.31
C GLN A 365 -89.77 29.57 117.68
N LYS A 366 -89.09 28.49 118.10
CA LYS A 366 -89.25 27.93 119.43
C LYS A 366 -88.71 28.84 120.55
N ASP A 367 -87.63 29.56 120.31
CA ASP A 367 -87.10 30.55 121.25
C ASP A 367 -88.04 31.75 121.41
N GLU A 368 -88.69 32.20 120.34
CA GLU A 368 -89.77 33.22 120.38
C GLU A 368 -91.02 32.71 121.10
N GLU A 369 -91.45 31.46 120.86
CA GLU A 369 -92.55 30.82 121.60
C GLU A 369 -92.23 30.75 123.11
N VAL A 370 -91.01 30.34 123.48
CA VAL A 370 -90.56 30.31 124.89
C VAL A 370 -90.49 31.72 125.49
N SER A 371 -89.98 32.71 124.75
CA SER A 371 -89.95 34.11 125.18
C SER A 371 -91.37 34.66 125.45
N ASN A 372 -92.33 34.33 124.59
CA ASN A 372 -93.73 34.70 124.77
C ASN A 372 -94.38 33.96 125.94
N LEU A 373 -94.05 32.68 126.15
CA LEU A 373 -94.48 31.91 127.33
C LEU A 373 -93.97 32.56 128.63
N VAL A 374 -92.70 32.95 128.66
CA VAL A 374 -92.07 33.64 129.81
C VAL A 374 -92.74 35.00 130.08
N LYS A 375 -93.03 35.80 129.03
CA LYS A 375 -93.78 37.07 129.19
C LYS A 375 -95.16 36.82 129.79
N SER A 376 -95.92 35.87 129.25
CA SER A 376 -97.26 35.54 129.74
C SER A 376 -97.25 35.01 131.18
N LEU A 377 -96.27 34.18 131.53
CA LEU A 377 -96.06 33.73 132.92
C LEU A 377 -95.74 34.89 133.87
N THR A 378 -94.97 35.88 133.40
CA THR A 378 -94.64 37.10 134.15
C THR A 378 -95.86 38.00 134.35
N GLU A 379 -96.75 38.09 133.36
CA GLU A 379 -98.03 38.82 133.48
C GLU A 379 -98.98 38.13 134.47
N ILE A 380 -99.07 36.80 134.45
CA ILE A 380 -99.83 36.02 135.44
C ILE A 380 -99.28 36.25 136.86
N GLN A 381 -97.96 36.29 137.04
CA GLN A 381 -97.33 36.60 138.33
C GLN A 381 -97.65 38.04 138.80
N LYS A 382 -97.58 39.04 137.91
CA LYS A 382 -98.01 40.43 138.22
C LYS A 382 -99.48 40.50 138.60
N PHE A 383 -100.34 39.77 137.90
CA PHE A 383 -101.78 39.71 138.20
C PHE A 383 -102.03 39.10 139.59
N ASN A 384 -101.38 37.98 139.92
CA ASN A 384 -101.47 37.37 141.25
C ASN A 384 -100.96 38.29 142.37
N ALA A 385 -99.85 39.02 142.15
CA ALA A 385 -99.35 39.99 143.12
C ALA A 385 -100.35 41.14 143.36
N SER A 386 -100.98 41.64 142.29
CA SER A 386 -102.04 42.66 142.36
C SER A 386 -103.28 42.16 143.11
N ALA A 387 -103.74 40.95 142.81
CA ALA A 387 -104.87 40.31 143.49
C ALA A 387 -104.59 40.10 144.99
N SER A 388 -103.40 39.62 145.35
CA SER A 388 -103.00 39.43 146.76
C SER A 388 -102.97 40.75 147.52
N SER A 389 -102.40 41.82 146.94
CA SER A 389 -102.38 43.15 147.56
C SER A 389 -103.77 43.70 147.85
N LYS A 390 -104.77 43.38 147.02
CA LYS A 390 -106.15 43.82 147.21
C LYS A 390 -106.84 43.10 148.37
N VAL A 391 -106.62 41.79 148.48
CA VAL A 391 -107.13 40.98 149.60
C VAL A 391 -106.53 41.44 150.94
N ASP A 392 -105.25 41.79 150.98
CA ASP A 392 -104.61 42.34 152.19
C ASP A 392 -105.16 43.72 152.61
N THR A 393 -105.57 44.56 151.65
CA THR A 393 -106.25 45.84 151.97
C THR A 393 -107.66 45.62 152.54
N GLU A 394 -108.47 44.74 151.95
CA GLU A 394 -109.83 44.43 152.44
C GLU A 394 -109.80 43.82 153.85
N LYS A 395 -108.79 42.99 154.15
CA LYS A 395 -108.55 42.42 155.48
C LYS A 395 -108.25 43.48 156.55
N LYS A 396 -107.50 44.54 156.22
CA LYS A 396 -107.23 45.66 157.14
C LYS A 396 -108.50 46.43 157.49
N GLU A 397 -109.31 46.80 156.50
CA GLU A 397 -110.56 47.55 156.73
C GLU A 397 -111.57 46.78 157.61
N LEU A 398 -111.66 45.46 157.42
CA LEU A 398 -112.49 44.60 158.28
C LEU A 398 -111.98 44.58 159.73
N THR A 399 -110.66 44.61 159.94
CA THR A 399 -110.05 44.61 161.27
C THR A 399 -110.35 45.93 162.01
N GLU A 400 -110.21 47.09 161.35
CA GLU A 400 -110.56 48.39 161.94
C GLU A 400 -112.06 48.52 162.30
N LYS A 401 -112.94 47.92 161.49
CA LYS A 401 -114.38 47.86 161.80
C LYS A 401 -114.67 47.05 163.07
N ILE A 402 -113.98 45.94 163.28
CA ILE A 402 -114.13 45.10 164.48
C ILE A 402 -113.68 45.88 165.73
N GLU A 403 -112.54 46.57 165.68
CA GLU A 403 -112.04 47.37 166.81
C GLU A 403 -113.00 48.51 167.19
N LYS A 404 -113.55 49.23 166.21
CA LYS A 404 -114.57 50.28 166.45
C LYS A 404 -115.84 49.73 167.12
N LEU A 405 -116.32 48.55 166.69
CA LEU A 405 -117.48 47.91 167.30
C LEU A 405 -117.20 47.47 168.75
N GLN A 406 -116.03 46.89 169.02
CA GLN A 406 -115.63 46.53 170.39
C GLN A 406 -115.49 47.74 171.31
N ALA A 407 -114.99 48.87 170.80
CA ALA A 407 -114.91 50.11 171.57
C ALA A 407 -116.30 50.66 171.95
N SER A 408 -117.26 50.62 171.02
CA SER A 408 -118.64 51.06 171.27
C SER A 408 -119.36 50.19 172.30
N ASN A 409 -119.13 48.88 172.31
CA ASN A 409 -119.82 47.96 173.22
C ASN A 409 -119.43 48.23 174.69
N ARG A 410 -118.13 48.41 174.95
CA ARG A 410 -117.60 48.76 176.28
C ARG A 410 -118.13 50.08 176.83
N ASP A 411 -118.59 50.99 175.98
CA ASP A 411 -119.14 52.27 176.41
C ASP A 411 -120.64 52.21 176.72
N LEU A 412 -121.36 51.27 176.10
CA LEU A 412 -122.75 50.94 176.46
C LEU A 412 -122.82 50.22 177.82
N GLU A 413 -121.92 49.26 178.07
CA GLU A 413 -121.79 48.55 179.35
C GLU A 413 -121.61 49.52 180.54
N ARG A 414 -120.84 50.61 180.36
CA ARG A 414 -120.66 51.66 181.40
C ARG A 414 -121.92 52.48 181.65
N LYS A 415 -122.70 52.75 180.60
CA LYS A 415 -123.98 53.49 180.69
C LYS A 415 -125.07 52.65 181.36
N GLU A 416 -125.07 51.34 181.10
CA GLU A 416 -125.94 50.39 181.80
C GLU A 416 -125.61 50.28 183.29
N ALA A 417 -124.31 50.22 183.65
CA ALA A 417 -123.87 50.20 185.05
C ALA A 417 -124.28 51.46 185.84
N THR A 418 -124.26 52.63 185.20
CA THR A 418 -124.66 53.92 185.83
C THR A 418 -126.17 54.14 185.85
N SER A 419 -126.93 53.54 184.92
CA SER A 419 -128.40 53.50 184.98
C SER A 419 -128.90 52.57 186.10
N ASN A 420 -128.23 51.44 186.33
CA ASN A 420 -128.63 50.49 187.38
C ASN A 420 -128.40 50.99 188.81
N THR A 421 -127.43 51.88 189.05
CA THR A 421 -127.25 52.50 190.39
C THR A 421 -128.31 53.57 190.68
N THR A 422 -128.62 54.43 189.70
CA THR A 422 -129.64 55.48 189.86
C THR A 422 -131.05 54.91 190.11
N ILE A 423 -131.42 53.80 189.47
CA ILE A 423 -132.70 53.09 189.73
C ILE A 423 -132.76 52.54 191.17
N ARG A 424 -131.62 52.13 191.74
CA ARG A 424 -131.58 51.50 193.08
C ARG A 424 -131.81 52.50 194.21
N ASP A 425 -131.27 53.72 194.10
CA ASP A 425 -131.43 54.74 195.14
C ASP A 425 -132.81 55.43 195.09
N LEU A 426 -133.38 55.62 193.90
CA LEU A 426 -134.77 56.11 193.76
C LEU A 426 -135.79 55.16 194.41
N ARG A 427 -135.55 53.84 194.39
CA ARG A 427 -136.40 52.88 195.11
C ARG A 427 -136.33 53.05 196.64
N LYS A 428 -135.17 53.38 197.21
CA LYS A 428 -135.04 53.63 198.66
C LYS A 428 -135.79 54.86 199.14
N GLN A 429 -135.96 55.88 198.28
CA GLN A 429 -136.71 57.09 198.62
C GLN A 429 -138.23 56.86 198.66
N LEU A 430 -138.73 55.82 197.97
CA LEU A 430 -140.16 55.52 197.85
C LEU A 430 -140.74 54.69 199.01
N GLU A 431 -139.91 53.96 199.75
CA GLU A 431 -140.36 52.99 200.77
C GLU A 431 -140.85 53.66 202.08
N VAL A 432 -140.30 54.82 202.46
CA VAL A 432 -140.47 55.37 203.84
C VAL A 432 -141.44 56.56 203.93
N CYS A 433 -141.69 57.30 202.84
CA CYS A 433 -142.68 58.39 202.84
C CYS A 433 -144.15 57.93 202.74
N ARG A 434 -144.45 56.63 202.87
CA ARG A 434 -145.79 56.08 202.59
C ARG A 434 -146.79 56.12 203.77
N LEU A 435 -146.38 56.34 205.02
CA LEU A 435 -147.31 56.30 206.17
C LEU A 435 -147.03 57.36 207.27
N ALA A 436 -147.63 58.55 207.10
CA ALA A 436 -147.98 59.46 208.19
C ALA A 436 -149.23 60.28 207.80
N GLY A 437 -150.33 60.11 208.53
CA GLY A 437 -151.63 60.76 208.25
C GLY A 437 -152.56 59.92 207.34
N ASP A 438 -153.86 59.78 207.62
CA ASP A 438 -154.61 60.33 208.76
C ASP A 438 -155.84 59.48 209.18
N ARG A 439 -156.31 59.77 210.40
CA ARG A 439 -157.28 59.05 211.24
C ARG A 439 -158.63 58.69 210.56
N PHE A 440 -159.02 57.41 210.62
CA PHE A 440 -160.36 56.93 211.02
C PHE A 440 -160.29 55.43 211.40
N ALA A 441 -161.31 54.88 212.04
CA ALA A 441 -161.19 53.65 212.85
C ALA A 441 -161.74 52.34 212.18
N LEU A 442 -161.01 51.24 212.44
CA LEU A 442 -161.39 49.81 212.44
C LEU A 442 -161.60 49.05 211.09
N ASP A 443 -160.72 48.04 210.89
CA ASP A 443 -160.82 46.74 210.17
C ASP A 443 -161.36 46.57 208.71
N LEU A 444 -160.46 46.08 207.83
CA LEU A 444 -160.65 45.30 206.55
C LEU A 444 -161.46 45.98 205.39
N PRO A 445 -161.57 45.47 204.12
CA PRO A 445 -160.84 44.44 203.31
C PRO A 445 -160.46 44.80 201.80
N LEU A 446 -159.67 43.90 201.13
CA LEU A 446 -159.67 43.45 199.68
C LEU A 446 -159.29 44.30 198.40
N THR A 447 -158.73 43.57 197.40
CA THR A 447 -158.45 43.80 195.93
C THR A 447 -157.30 44.75 195.48
N ILE A 448 -156.38 44.47 194.51
CA ILE A 448 -156.34 43.76 193.17
C ILE A 448 -156.79 44.70 192.01
N ASP A 449 -156.16 44.80 190.82
CA ASP A 449 -155.09 44.01 190.13
C ASP A 449 -153.70 44.69 190.06
#